data_AF-A0A1G1IW24-F1
#
_entry.id   AF-A0A1G1IW24-F1
#
_cell.length_a   1.000
_cell.length_b   1.000
_cell.length_c   1.000
_cell.angle_alpha   90.00
_cell.angle_beta   90.00
_cell.angle_gamma   90.00
#
_symmetry.space_group_name_H-M   'P 1'
#
loop_
_entity.id
_entity.type
_entity.pdbx_description
1 polymer ?
#
loop_
_entity_poly.entity_id
_entity_poly.type
_entity_poly.pdbx_seq_one_letter_code
_entity_poly.pdbx_strand_id
1 'polypeptide(L)'
;MENLNYLIIGLIKDRHSSWPFAGIAWSLISFLLRDMFLSSLFSRLRSLDKDVRRDVKRAYFAKALWGWLYFLISLGLFVVFWRFSPLETLRLTDYGVLAGALVFSQLFALAHLQAVGLALLSVLKQTARLESGVRPS
;
A
#
# COMPACT_ATOMS: atom_id res chain seq x y z
N MET A 1 25.03 19.68 -7.72
CA MET A 1 24.77 19.00 -6.42
C MET A 1 24.47 19.99 -5.30
N GLU A 2 25.09 21.17 -5.24
CA GLU A 2 24.81 22.21 -4.23
C GLU A 2 23.32 22.61 -4.15
N ASN A 3 22.67 22.85 -5.30
CA ASN A 3 21.25 23.22 -5.34
C ASN A 3 20.31 22.17 -4.70
N LEU A 4 20.68 20.89 -4.76
CA LEU A 4 19.91 19.81 -4.14
C LEU A 4 20.05 19.84 -2.61
N ASN A 5 21.27 20.10 -2.11
CA ASN A 5 21.52 20.23 -0.68
C ASN A 5 20.77 21.42 -0.07
N TYR A 6 20.72 22.57 -0.76
CA TYR A 6 19.94 23.73 -0.30
C TYR A 6 18.44 23.42 -0.20
N LEU A 7 17.90 22.67 -1.16
CA LEU A 7 16.50 22.22 -1.14
C LEU A 7 16.22 21.27 0.02
N ILE A 8 17.08 20.26 0.24
CA ILE A 8 16.92 19.29 1.33
C ILE A 8 17.01 20.00 2.68
N ILE A 9 17.98 20.90 2.87
CA ILE A 9 18.14 21.69 4.09
C ILE A 9 16.93 22.60 4.32
N GLY A 10 16.41 23.22 3.26
CA GLY A 10 15.18 24.04 3.33
C GLY A 10 13.96 23.24 3.76
N LEU A 11 13.76 22.05 3.19
CA LEU A 11 12.66 21.15 3.56
C LEU A 11 12.75 20.67 5.02
N ILE A 12 13.96 20.46 5.53
CA ILE A 12 14.21 20.05 6.92
C ILE A 12 14.03 21.23 7.90
N LYS A 13 14.36 22.45 7.49
CA LYS A 13 14.20 23.66 8.33
C LYS A 13 12.74 24.10 8.48
N ASP A 14 11.93 24.03 7.41
CA ASP A 14 10.51 24.40 7.47
C ASP A 14 9.58 23.18 7.35
N ARG A 15 9.61 22.33 8.37
CA ARG A 15 8.80 21.10 8.40
C ARG A 15 7.30 21.32 8.47
N HIS A 16 6.90 22.46 9.02
CA HIS A 16 5.50 22.85 9.05
C HIS A 16 4.94 23.10 7.64
N SER A 17 5.76 23.59 6.71
CA SER A 17 5.38 23.78 5.32
C SER A 17 5.76 22.59 4.41
N SER A 18 6.73 21.77 4.81
CA SER A 18 7.27 20.68 3.97
C SER A 18 6.59 19.32 4.13
N TRP A 19 5.68 19.16 5.10
CA TRP A 19 4.96 17.89 5.31
C TRP A 19 4.23 17.32 4.07
N PRO A 20 3.70 18.12 3.13
CA PRO A 20 3.08 17.56 1.93
C PRO A 20 4.11 16.81 1.07
N PHE A 21 5.33 17.35 0.94
CA PHE A 21 6.41 16.70 0.20
C PHE A 21 6.83 15.39 0.85
N ALA A 22 6.93 15.37 2.19
CA ALA A 22 7.22 14.14 2.94
C ALA A 22 6.11 13.09 2.76
N GLY A 23 4.83 13.49 2.83
CA GLY A 23 3.69 12.61 2.59
C GLY A 23 3.65 12.05 1.16
N ILE A 24 4.00 12.87 0.15
CA ILE A 24 4.15 12.41 -1.24
C ILE A 24 5.28 11.39 -1.34
N ALA A 25 6.45 11.68 -0.77
CA ALA A 25 7.59 10.76 -0.80
C ALA A 25 7.23 9.41 -0.14
N TRP A 26 6.57 9.44 1.02
CA TRP A 26 6.07 8.23 1.68
C TRP A 26 5.08 7.45 0.79
N SER A 27 4.13 8.16 0.18
CA SER A 27 3.14 7.54 -0.72
C SER A 27 3.80 6.85 -1.91
N LEU A 28 4.80 7.49 -2.52
CA LEU A 28 5.57 6.90 -3.62
C LEU A 28 6.29 5.63 -3.17
N ILE A 29 6.96 5.66 -2.02
CA ILE A 29 7.65 4.48 -1.46
C ILE A 29 6.64 3.35 -1.19
N SER A 30 5.51 3.64 -0.54
CA SER A 30 4.49 2.63 -0.27
C SER A 30 3.92 2.03 -1.57
N PHE A 31 3.68 2.85 -2.60
CA PHE A 31 3.19 2.36 -3.89
C PHE A 31 4.23 1.52 -4.64
N LEU A 32 5.51 1.90 -4.58
CA LEU A 32 6.60 1.08 -5.11
C LEU A 32 6.69 -0.27 -4.40
N LEU A 33 6.64 -0.30 -3.06
CA LEU A 33 6.60 -1.54 -2.29
C LEU A 33 5.42 -2.41 -2.72
N ARG A 34 4.20 -1.83 -2.78
CA ARG A 34 3.01 -2.55 -3.25
C ARG A 34 3.21 -3.11 -4.66
N ASP A 35 3.75 -2.32 -5.58
CA ASP A 35 3.96 -2.75 -6.96
C ASP A 35 5.00 -3.86 -7.05
N MET A 36 6.08 -3.82 -6.27
CA MET A 36 7.07 -4.90 -6.21
C MET A 36 6.41 -6.26 -5.85
N PHE A 37 5.48 -6.28 -4.90
CA PHE A 37 4.77 -7.50 -4.53
C PHE A 37 3.69 -7.91 -5.56
N LEU A 38 2.94 -6.95 -6.10
CA LEU A 38 1.79 -7.23 -6.94
C LEU A 38 2.12 -7.40 -8.42
N SER A 39 3.15 -6.72 -8.94
CA SER A 39 3.52 -6.74 -10.36
C SER A 39 3.83 -8.15 -10.86
N SER A 40 4.58 -8.92 -10.07
CA SER A 40 4.90 -10.33 -10.36
C SER A 40 3.66 -11.22 -10.40
N LEU A 41 2.66 -10.95 -9.55
CA LEU A 41 1.40 -11.70 -9.57
C LEU A 41 0.54 -11.31 -10.77
N PHE A 42 0.36 -10.02 -11.01
CA PHE A 42 -0.44 -9.54 -12.13
C PHE A 42 0.19 -9.83 -13.49
N SER A 43 1.51 -9.94 -13.59
CA SER A 43 2.17 -10.39 -14.82
C SER A 43 1.83 -11.85 -15.12
N ARG A 44 1.84 -12.73 -14.11
CA ARG A 44 1.40 -14.13 -14.25
C ARG A 44 -0.07 -14.24 -14.62
N LEU A 45 -0.94 -13.37 -14.11
CA LEU A 45 -2.37 -13.36 -14.49
C LEU A 45 -2.61 -13.01 -15.97
N ARG A 46 -1.61 -12.48 -16.69
CA ARG A 46 -1.77 -12.21 -18.13
C ARG A 46 -1.86 -13.49 -18.96
N SER A 47 -1.36 -14.63 -18.47
CA SER A 47 -1.48 -15.91 -19.16
C SER A 47 -2.87 -16.53 -19.05
N LEU A 48 -3.73 -16.01 -18.18
CA LEU A 48 -5.13 -16.43 -18.07
C LEU A 48 -6.00 -15.76 -19.14
N ASP A 49 -7.12 -16.40 -19.45
CA ASP A 49 -8.16 -15.84 -20.30
C ASP A 49 -8.60 -14.44 -19.85
N LYS A 50 -8.97 -13.63 -20.85
CA LYS A 50 -9.31 -12.23 -20.64
C LYS A 50 -10.46 -12.06 -19.64
N ASP A 51 -11.47 -12.93 -19.71
CA ASP A 51 -12.64 -12.88 -18.83
C ASP A 51 -12.27 -13.27 -17.40
N VAL A 52 -11.55 -14.37 -17.20
CA VAL A 52 -11.04 -14.80 -15.89
C VAL A 52 -10.20 -13.70 -15.25
N ARG A 53 -9.29 -13.09 -16.03
CA ARG A 53 -8.46 -11.98 -15.55
C ARG A 53 -9.29 -10.76 -15.14
N ARG A 54 -10.34 -10.43 -15.88
CA ARG A 54 -11.25 -9.32 -15.54
C ARG A 54 -11.97 -9.59 -14.23
N ASP A 55 -12.44 -10.81 -14.03
CA ASP A 55 -13.17 -11.20 -12.83
C ASP A 55 -12.26 -11.22 -11.59
N VAL A 56 -11.02 -11.70 -11.73
CA VAL A 56 -10.01 -11.63 -10.67
C VAL A 56 -9.74 -10.17 -10.29
N LYS A 57 -9.56 -9.27 -11.27
CA LYS A 57 -9.35 -7.84 -11.00
C LYS A 57 -10.54 -7.23 -10.26
N ARG A 58 -11.77 -7.51 -10.71
CA ARG A 58 -13.00 -7.01 -10.07
C ARG A 58 -13.11 -7.51 -8.62
N ALA A 59 -12.88 -8.80 -8.40
CA ALA A 59 -12.91 -9.40 -7.07
C ALA A 59 -11.79 -8.87 -6.16
N TYR A 60 -10.62 -8.53 -6.72
CA TYR A 60 -9.52 -7.89 -6.00
C TYR A 60 -9.92 -6.49 -5.53
N PHE A 61 -10.48 -5.64 -6.39
CA PHE A 61 -10.87 -4.27 -6.01
C PHE A 61 -11.85 -4.26 -4.84
N ALA A 62 -12.81 -5.18 -4.82
CA ALA A 62 -13.74 -5.31 -3.70
C ALA A 62 -13.06 -5.71 -2.38
N LYS A 63 -11.97 -6.47 -2.43
CA LYS A 63 -11.25 -6.99 -1.24
C LYS A 63 -10.08 -6.10 -0.83
N ALA A 64 -9.64 -5.19 -1.69
CA ALA A 64 -8.48 -4.33 -1.48
C ALA A 64 -8.73 -3.15 -0.51
N LEU A 65 -9.98 -2.93 -0.07
CA LEU A 65 -10.37 -1.81 0.79
C LEU A 65 -9.55 -1.77 2.10
N TRP A 66 -9.32 -2.92 2.72
CA TRP A 66 -8.50 -3.02 3.94
C TRP A 66 -7.06 -2.58 3.72
N GLY A 67 -6.48 -2.87 2.56
CA GLY A 67 -5.15 -2.37 2.20
C GLY A 67 -5.12 -0.84 2.21
N TRP A 68 -6.08 -0.20 1.53
CA TRP A 68 -6.16 1.26 1.50
C TRP A 68 -6.33 1.89 2.88
N LEU A 69 -7.09 1.25 3.78
CA LEU A 69 -7.21 1.72 5.16
C LEU A 69 -5.85 1.71 5.89
N TYR A 70 -5.09 0.62 5.79
CA TYR A 70 -3.75 0.54 6.38
C TYR A 70 -2.77 1.57 5.79
N PHE A 71 -2.87 1.84 4.48
CA PHE A 71 -2.10 2.91 3.84
C PHE A 71 -2.40 4.28 4.43
N LEU A 72 -3.68 4.63 4.59
CA LEU A 72 -4.08 5.92 5.16
C LEU A 72 -3.61 6.09 6.61
N ILE A 73 -3.68 5.03 7.42
CA ILE A 73 -3.18 5.04 8.80
C ILE A 73 -1.65 5.24 8.81
N SER A 74 -0.93 4.48 7.99
CA SER A 74 0.53 4.60 7.84
C SER A 74 0.95 6.01 7.42
N LEU A 75 0.30 6.57 6.39
CA LEU A 75 0.54 7.92 5.89
C LEU A 75 0.24 8.98 6.97
N GLY A 76 -0.87 8.85 7.68
CA GLY A 76 -1.24 9.75 8.77
C GLY A 76 -0.19 9.76 9.88
N LEU A 77 0.25 8.58 10.34
CA LEU A 77 1.31 8.46 11.35
C LEU A 77 2.63 9.09 10.88
N PHE A 78 3.02 8.82 9.63
CA PHE A 78 4.24 9.39 9.06
C PHE A 78 4.17 10.92 8.94
N VAL A 79 3.04 11.47 8.48
CA VAL A 79 2.84 12.93 8.39
C VAL A 79 2.84 13.57 9.78
N VAL A 80 2.22 12.93 10.78
CA VAL A 80 2.25 13.41 12.17
C VAL A 80 3.68 13.43 12.71
N PHE A 81 4.43 12.33 12.52
CA PHE A 81 5.86 12.28 12.87
C PHE A 81 6.65 13.39 12.16
N TRP A 82 6.47 13.52 10.84
CA TRP A 82 7.18 14.54 10.05
C TRP A 82 6.80 15.97 10.43
N ARG A 83 5.57 16.23 10.88
CA ARG A 83 5.16 17.59 11.22
C ARG A 83 5.53 17.98 12.64
N PHE A 84 5.46 17.06 13.60
CA PHE A 84 5.49 17.40 15.03
C PHE A 84 6.72 16.88 15.79
N SER A 85 7.39 15.82 15.33
CA SER A 85 8.48 15.22 16.09
C SER A 85 9.79 15.98 15.88
N PRO A 86 10.44 16.58 16.89
CA PRO A 86 11.70 17.30 16.71
C PRO A 86 12.84 16.33 16.32
N LEU A 87 13.42 16.49 15.12
CA LEU A 87 14.45 15.55 14.62
C LEU A 87 15.75 15.57 15.43
N GLU A 88 16.05 16.70 16.07
CA GLU A 88 17.26 16.87 16.90
C GLU A 88 17.16 16.14 18.24
N THR A 89 15.94 15.90 18.74
CA THR A 89 15.69 15.32 20.07
C THR A 89 14.50 14.36 20.05
N LEU A 90 14.64 13.27 19.27
CA LEU A 90 13.61 12.25 19.18
C LEU A 90 13.34 11.59 20.55
N ARG A 91 12.06 11.59 20.95
CA ARG A 91 11.56 10.93 22.15
C ARG A 91 11.16 9.49 21.83
N LEU A 92 11.03 8.65 22.86
CA LEU A 92 10.55 7.27 22.71
C LEU A 92 9.20 7.19 21.98
N THR A 93 8.32 8.16 22.21
CA THR A 93 7.03 8.29 21.53
C THR A 93 7.17 8.46 20.02
N ASP A 94 8.19 9.20 19.55
CA ASP A 94 8.42 9.44 18.13
C ASP A 94 8.85 8.16 17.41
N TYR A 95 9.70 7.35 18.05
CA TYR A 95 10.05 6.01 17.57
C TYR A 95 8.82 5.11 17.50
N GLY A 96 7.91 5.20 18.48
CA GLY A 96 6.65 4.48 18.47
C GLY A 96 5.76 4.85 17.28
N VAL A 97 5.63 6.15 16.97
CA VAL A 97 4.86 6.63 15.81
C VAL A 97 5.49 6.16 14.50
N LEU A 98 6.82 6.28 14.35
CA LEU A 98 7.52 5.84 13.16
C LEU A 98 7.44 4.31 12.98
N ALA A 99 7.61 3.55 14.05
CA ALA A 99 7.44 2.10 14.04
C ALA A 99 6.00 1.72 13.65
N GLY A 100 5.00 2.42 14.19
CA GLY A 100 3.61 2.26 13.79
C GLY A 100 3.40 2.52 12.30
N ALA A 101 3.92 3.63 11.78
CA ALA A 101 3.84 3.95 10.35
C ALA A 101 4.44 2.85 9.48
N LEU A 102 5.61 2.32 9.86
CA LEU A 102 6.26 1.20 9.18
C LEU A 102 5.43 -0.09 9.24
N VAL A 103 4.93 -0.47 10.41
CA VAL A 103 4.08 -1.67 10.58
C VAL A 103 2.83 -1.57 9.71
N PHE A 104 2.13 -0.44 9.73
CA PHE A 104 0.95 -0.24 8.88
C PHE A 104 1.29 -0.23 7.38
N SER A 105 2.49 0.23 7.00
CA SER A 105 2.96 0.11 5.60
C SER A 105 3.18 -1.35 5.18
N GLN A 106 3.66 -2.21 6.09
CA GLN A 106 3.78 -3.65 5.81
C GLN A 106 2.41 -4.31 5.73
N LEU A 107 1.50 -3.98 6.65
CA LEU A 107 0.11 -4.48 6.63
C LEU A 107 -0.62 -4.05 5.35
N PHE A 108 -0.38 -2.84 4.85
CA PHE A 108 -0.89 -2.40 3.55
C PHE A 108 -0.47 -3.34 2.40
N ALA A 109 0.82 -3.67 2.30
CA ALA A 109 1.33 -4.56 1.27
C ALA A 109 0.74 -5.98 1.41
N LEU A 110 0.75 -6.53 2.63
CA LEU A 110 0.23 -7.86 2.93
C LEU A 110 -1.28 -7.97 2.68
N ALA A 111 -2.06 -6.95 3.04
CA ALA A 111 -3.50 -6.93 2.81
C ALA A 111 -3.84 -6.95 1.31
N HIS A 112 -3.05 -6.27 0.47
CA HIS A 112 -3.22 -6.36 -0.97
C HIS A 112 -2.83 -7.73 -1.53
N LEU A 113 -1.78 -8.35 -1.01
CA LEU A 113 -1.40 -9.72 -1.38
C LEU A 113 -2.52 -10.72 -1.03
N GLN A 114 -3.06 -10.62 0.19
CA GLN A 114 -4.20 -11.42 0.64
C GLN A 114 -5.44 -11.16 -0.23
N ALA A 115 -5.73 -9.90 -0.59
CA ALA A 115 -6.84 -9.56 -1.45
C ALA A 115 -6.73 -10.22 -2.84
N VAL A 116 -5.52 -10.30 -3.42
CA VAL A 116 -5.28 -11.04 -4.67
C VAL A 116 -5.53 -12.54 -4.47
N GLY A 117 -4.99 -13.13 -3.41
CA GLY A 117 -5.20 -14.56 -3.12
C GLY A 117 -6.67 -14.92 -2.95
N LEU A 118 -7.43 -14.12 -2.20
CA LEU A 118 -8.87 -14.29 -2.01
C LEU A 118 -9.66 -14.03 -3.31
N ALA A 119 -9.21 -13.10 -4.16
CA ALA A 119 -9.83 -12.89 -5.47
C ALA A 119 -9.63 -14.10 -6.38
N LEU A 120 -8.43 -14.67 -6.42
CA LEU A 120 -8.14 -15.88 -7.19
C LEU A 120 -8.96 -17.07 -6.72
N LEU A 121 -8.99 -17.34 -5.41
CA LEU A 121 -9.80 -18.41 -4.84
C LEU A 121 -11.29 -18.22 -5.13
N SER A 122 -11.79 -16.98 -5.09
CA SER A 122 -13.17 -16.67 -5.40
C SER A 122 -13.53 -17.01 -6.84
N VAL A 123 -12.67 -16.65 -7.80
CA VAL A 123 -12.90 -16.92 -9.22
C VAL A 123 -12.76 -18.41 -9.53
N LEU A 124 -11.73 -19.08 -8.99
CA LEU A 124 -11.55 -20.53 -9.15
C LEU A 124 -12.75 -21.32 -8.63
N LYS A 125 -13.28 -20.96 -7.45
CA LYS A 125 -14.50 -21.60 -6.90
C LYS A 125 -15.72 -21.36 -7.78
N GLN A 126 -15.82 -20.20 -8.41
CA GLN A 126 -16.92 -19.88 -9.33
C GLN A 126 -16.82 -20.71 -10.62
N THR A 127 -15.64 -20.79 -11.23
CA THR A 127 -15.40 -21.59 -12.44
C THR A 127 -15.65 -23.08 -12.19
N ALA A 128 -15.11 -23.64 -11.11
CA ALA A 128 -15.29 -25.06 -10.78
C ALA A 128 -16.77 -25.44 -10.54
N ARG A 129 -17.58 -24.52 -10.00
CA ARG A 129 -19.04 -24.73 -9.83
C ARG A 129 -19.80 -24.73 -11.15
N LEU A 130 -19.37 -23.89 -12.10
CA LEU A 130 -19.97 -23.83 -13.43
C LEU A 130 -19.68 -25.12 -14.20
N GLU A 131 -18.45 -25.64 -14.10
CA GLU A 131 -18.04 -26.90 -14.74
C GLU A 131 -18.73 -28.14 -14.12
N SER A 132 -19.02 -28.13 -12.82
CA SER A 132 -19.69 -29.24 -12.14
C SER A 132 -21.22 -29.27 -12.33
N GLY A 133 -21.81 -28.28 -13.03
CA GLY A 133 -23.26 -28.21 -13.27
C GLY A 133 -24.09 -27.94 -12.00
N VAL A 134 -23.46 -27.67 -10.86
CA VAL A 134 -24.14 -27.39 -9.59
C VAL A 134 -24.62 -25.94 -9.60
N ARG A 135 -25.91 -25.74 -9.92
CA ARG A 135 -26.55 -24.41 -9.82
C ARG A 135 -26.60 -23.97 -8.36
N PRO A 136 -26.33 -22.67 -8.05
CA PRO A 136 -26.48 -22.16 -6.71
C PRO A 136 -27.96 -22.17 -6.32
N SER A 137 -28.25 -22.81 -5.17
CA SER A 137 -29.51 -22.69 -4.42
C SER A 137 -29.58 -21.35 -3.70
#